data_AF-A0A2E3KIV6-F1
#
_entry.id   AF-A0A2E3KIV6-F1
#
_cell.length_a   1.000
_cell.length_b   1.000
_cell.length_c   1.000
_cell.angle_alpha   90.00
_cell.angle_beta   90.00
_cell.angle_gamma   90.00
#
_symmetry.space_group_name_H-M   'P 1'
#
loop_
_entity.id
_entity.type
_entity.pdbx_description
1 polymer ?
#
loop_
_entity_poly.entity_id
_entity_poly.type
_entity_poly.pdbx_seq_one_letter_code
_entity_poly.pdbx_strand_id
1 'polypeptide(L)'
;MATIMIITTMTTIMIITTTETSPLTHSSLTRPFGLTHGATMKAESLLAELNRLRADLDKDPTDPEWFTLHHVFCFVSYKMGDFQSYLDESVKPDDETPDF
;
A
#
# COMPACT_ATOMS: atom_id res chain seq x y z
N MET A 1 -16.63 16.40 31.40
CA MET A 1 -15.38 17.17 31.56
C MET A 1 -14.18 16.44 30.95
N ALA A 2 -14.01 15.11 31.12
CA ALA A 2 -12.89 14.36 30.55
C ALA A 2 -12.86 14.25 29.00
N THR A 3 -14.01 14.25 28.34
CA THR A 3 -14.10 14.05 26.87
C THR A 3 -13.56 15.22 26.05
N ILE A 4 -13.58 16.44 26.59
CA ILE A 4 -13.12 17.65 25.88
C ILE A 4 -11.58 17.72 25.84
N MET A 5 -10.88 17.16 26.83
CA MET A 5 -9.40 17.13 26.85
C MET A 5 -8.80 16.18 25.80
N ILE A 6 -9.50 15.10 25.43
CA ILE A 6 -9.02 14.10 24.46
C ILE A 6 -9.07 14.66 23.03
N ILE A 7 -10.08 15.48 22.72
CA ILE A 7 -10.23 16.08 21.39
C ILE A 7 -9.13 17.12 21.15
N THR A 8 -8.80 17.94 22.16
CA THR A 8 -7.73 18.94 22.05
C THR A 8 -6.35 18.30 21.84
N THR A 9 -6.07 17.15 22.46
CA THR A 9 -4.78 16.44 22.28
C THR A 9 -4.63 15.86 20.89
N MET A 10 -5.70 15.34 20.28
CA MET A 10 -5.66 14.80 18.91
C MET A 10 -5.41 15.90 17.85
N THR A 11 -5.96 17.11 18.04
CA THR A 11 -5.73 18.22 17.09
C THR A 11 -4.32 18.78 17.16
N THR A 12 -3.67 18.80 18.33
CA THR A 12 -2.28 19.25 18.45
C THR A 12 -1.30 18.29 17.77
N ILE A 13 -1.53 16.97 17.82
CA ILE A 13 -0.63 15.98 17.20
C ILE A 13 -0.60 16.10 15.68
N MET A 14 -1.72 16.46 15.05
CA MET A 14 -1.80 16.62 13.59
C MET A 14 -1.05 17.84 13.04
N ILE A 15 -0.77 18.85 13.89
CA ILE A 15 -0.07 20.08 13.46
C ILE A 15 1.46 19.88 13.45
N ILE A 16 2.01 18.95 14.24
CA ILE A 16 3.46 18.79 14.39
C ILE A 16 4.07 17.97 13.22
N THR A 17 3.26 17.22 12.47
CA THR A 17 3.74 16.44 11.31
C THR A 17 3.79 17.23 9.98
N THR A 18 3.55 18.55 10.00
CA THR A 18 3.56 19.40 8.79
C THR A 18 4.62 20.49 8.83
N THR A 19 5.83 20.17 9.29
CA THR A 19 7.00 21.03 9.07
C THR A 19 8.21 20.22 8.66
N GLU A 20 8.24 19.77 7.42
CA GLU A 20 9.50 19.52 6.72
C GLU A 20 9.41 20.03 5.28
N THR A 21 9.40 21.36 5.15
CA THR A 21 9.81 22.05 3.92
C THR A 21 11.34 22.09 3.89
N SER A 22 11.95 21.31 3.02
CA SER A 22 13.35 21.49 2.59
C SER A 22 13.42 21.78 1.09
N PRO A 23 14.44 22.54 0.64
CA PRO A 23 14.31 23.46 -0.48
C PRO A 23 14.63 22.87 -1.87
N LEU A 24 14.01 23.51 -2.87
CA LEU A 24 14.19 23.32 -4.30
C LEU A 24 15.68 23.35 -4.71
N THR A 25 16.16 22.26 -5.32
CA THR A 25 17.36 22.26 -6.17
C THR A 25 16.95 21.86 -7.58
N HIS A 26 16.99 22.83 -8.50
CA HIS A 26 16.83 22.58 -9.93
C HIS A 26 17.99 21.72 -10.43
N SER A 27 17.68 20.53 -10.97
CA SER A 27 18.59 19.84 -11.88
C SER A 27 17.80 19.25 -13.04
N SER A 28 17.85 19.95 -14.16
CA SER A 28 17.35 19.49 -15.44
C SER A 28 18.16 18.29 -15.90
N LEU A 29 17.56 17.11 -15.91
CA LEU A 29 18.04 16.02 -16.75
C LEU A 29 16.84 15.29 -17.36
N THR A 30 16.60 15.62 -18.63
CA THR A 30 15.77 14.90 -19.58
C THR A 30 15.96 13.39 -19.42
N ARG A 31 14.98 12.71 -18.84
CA ARG A 31 14.86 11.25 -18.96
C ARG A 31 14.24 10.96 -20.32
N PRO A 32 14.97 10.29 -21.23
CA PRO A 32 14.43 9.96 -22.55
C PRO A 32 13.37 8.86 -22.39
N PHE A 33 12.21 9.14 -22.98
CA PHE A 33 11.25 8.19 -23.54
C PHE A 33 11.37 6.73 -23.06
N GLY A 34 10.87 6.47 -21.85
CA GLY A 34 10.35 5.15 -21.48
C GLY A 34 8.84 5.28 -21.44
N LEU A 35 8.15 4.63 -22.37
CA LEU A 35 6.70 4.48 -22.33
C LEU A 35 6.32 3.86 -20.97
N THR A 36 5.85 4.67 -20.04
CA THR A 36 5.03 4.21 -18.92
C THR A 36 3.78 3.63 -19.57
N HIS A 37 3.76 2.31 -19.80
CA HIS A 37 2.48 1.63 -19.86
C HIS A 37 1.82 1.96 -18.52
N GLY A 38 0.65 2.61 -18.54
CA GLY A 38 -0.20 2.65 -17.36
C GLY A 38 -0.33 1.20 -16.91
N ALA A 39 0.41 0.86 -15.86
CA ALA A 39 0.55 -0.51 -15.41
C ALA A 39 -0.74 -0.83 -14.69
N THR A 40 -1.75 -1.27 -15.43
CA THR A 40 -2.94 -1.85 -14.82
C THR A 40 -2.45 -2.93 -13.85
N MET A 41 -2.62 -2.69 -12.56
CA MET A 41 -2.07 -3.54 -11.52
C MET A 41 -2.57 -4.97 -11.72
N LYS A 42 -1.63 -5.90 -11.81
CA LYS A 42 -1.93 -7.32 -11.96
C LYS A 42 -2.19 -7.93 -10.61
N ALA A 43 -3.29 -8.69 -10.51
CA ALA A 43 -3.61 -9.48 -9.32
C ALA A 43 -2.44 -10.39 -8.95
N GLU A 44 -1.77 -10.99 -9.94
CA GLU A 44 -0.62 -11.86 -9.73
C GLU A 44 0.54 -11.16 -9.02
N SER A 45 0.80 -9.89 -9.35
CA SER A 45 1.86 -9.09 -8.71
C SER A 45 1.57 -8.85 -7.23
N LEU A 46 0.32 -8.46 -6.89
CA LEU A 46 -0.08 -8.28 -5.50
C LEU A 46 -0.09 -9.62 -4.73
N LEU A 47 -0.51 -10.71 -5.35
CA LEU A 47 -0.44 -12.04 -4.74
C LEU A 47 1.00 -12.48 -4.48
N ALA A 48 1.93 -12.18 -5.40
CA ALA A 48 3.34 -12.48 -5.22
C ALA A 48 3.91 -11.72 -4.02
N GLU A 49 3.59 -10.42 -3.89
CA GLU A 49 4.03 -9.61 -2.76
C GLU A 49 3.38 -10.07 -1.44
N LEU A 50 2.08 -10.40 -1.45
CA LEU A 50 1.40 -10.98 -0.29
C LEU A 50 2.05 -12.30 0.15
N ASN A 51 2.50 -13.12 -0.80
CA ASN A 51 3.23 -14.35 -0.48
C ASN A 51 4.63 -14.06 0.08
N ARG A 52 5.31 -13.01 -0.40
CA ARG A 52 6.59 -12.55 0.15
C ARG A 52 6.43 -12.12 1.61
N LEU A 53 5.46 -11.23 1.89
CA LEU A 53 5.13 -10.78 3.25
C LEU A 53 4.80 -11.95 4.18
N ARG A 54 4.00 -12.92 3.70
CA ARG A 54 3.69 -14.14 4.46
C ARG A 54 4.92 -15.03 4.71
N ALA A 55 5.88 -15.04 3.80
CA ALA A 55 7.09 -15.85 3.91
C ALA A 55 8.14 -15.23 4.84
N ASP A 56 8.08 -13.92 5.07
CA ASP A 56 8.93 -13.19 6.01
C ASP A 56 8.59 -13.49 7.47
N LEU A 57 7.38 -14.01 7.74
CA LEU A 57 6.91 -14.37 9.08
C LEU A 57 7.20 -15.84 9.42
N ASP A 58 7.37 -16.09 10.72
CA ASP A 58 7.38 -17.45 11.25
C ASP A 58 6.00 -18.10 11.00
N LYS A 59 6.00 -19.33 10.48
CA LYS A 59 4.76 -20.04 10.08
C LYS A 59 3.97 -20.58 11.28
N ASP A 60 3.79 -19.73 12.28
CA ASP A 60 3.13 -20.04 13.53
C ASP A 60 1.61 -19.79 13.40
N PRO A 61 0.76 -20.83 13.48
CA PRO A 61 -0.68 -20.67 13.42
C PRO A 61 -1.28 -19.97 14.65
N THR A 62 -0.49 -19.73 15.70
CA THR A 62 -0.88 -18.95 16.87
C THR A 62 -0.55 -17.47 16.73
N ASP A 63 0.31 -17.10 15.78
CA ASP A 63 0.59 -15.71 15.43
C ASP A 63 -0.56 -15.15 14.58
N PRO A 64 -1.29 -14.13 15.08
CA PRO A 64 -2.38 -13.51 14.32
C PRO A 64 -1.92 -12.89 13.00
N GLU A 65 -0.66 -12.44 12.89
CA GLU A 65 -0.13 -11.82 11.67
C GLU A 65 0.02 -12.87 10.56
N TRP A 66 0.74 -13.96 10.84
CA TRP A 66 0.88 -15.07 9.90
C TRP A 66 -0.46 -15.72 9.57
N PHE A 67 -1.31 -15.97 10.58
CA PHE A 67 -2.62 -16.60 10.41
C PHE A 67 -3.51 -15.79 9.46
N THR A 68 -3.51 -14.45 9.62
CA THR A 68 -4.28 -13.55 8.75
C THR A 68 -3.75 -13.55 7.33
N LEU A 69 -2.45 -13.34 7.14
CA LEU A 69 -1.84 -13.31 5.79
C LEU A 69 -2.01 -14.66 5.08
N HIS A 70 -1.89 -15.78 5.80
CA HIS A 70 -2.09 -17.11 5.25
C HIS A 70 -3.51 -17.30 4.71
N HIS A 71 -4.53 -16.99 5.51
CA HIS A 71 -5.91 -17.18 5.09
C HIS A 71 -6.36 -16.17 4.03
N VAL A 72 -5.89 -14.93 4.07
CA VAL A 72 -6.14 -13.95 3.00
C VAL A 72 -5.49 -14.41 1.69
N PHE A 73 -4.24 -14.87 1.72
CA PHE A 73 -3.57 -15.41 0.53
C PHE A 73 -4.35 -16.57 -0.09
N CYS A 74 -4.77 -17.53 0.74
CA CYS A 74 -5.61 -18.64 0.28
C CYS A 74 -6.92 -18.12 -0.33
N PHE A 75 -7.63 -17.21 0.33
CA PHE A 75 -8.90 -16.70 -0.18
C PHE A 75 -8.76 -15.96 -1.51
N VAL A 76 -7.80 -15.03 -1.60
CA VAL A 76 -7.59 -14.21 -2.79
C VAL A 76 -7.11 -15.06 -3.97
N SER A 77 -6.26 -16.07 -3.73
CA SER A 77 -5.84 -17.00 -4.80
C SER A 77 -7.00 -17.83 -5.38
N TYR A 78 -8.02 -18.15 -4.58
CA TYR A 78 -9.25 -18.77 -5.11
C TYR A 78 -10.14 -17.80 -5.88
N LYS A 79 -10.11 -16.51 -5.54
CA LYS A 79 -10.95 -15.46 -6.13
C LYS A 79 -10.16 -14.49 -7.03
N MET A 80 -9.15 -15.01 -7.73
CA MET A 80 -8.20 -14.18 -8.48
C MET A 80 -8.85 -13.35 -9.60
N GLY A 81 -9.89 -13.89 -10.25
CA GLY A 81 -10.65 -13.14 -11.26
C GLY A 81 -11.42 -11.95 -10.66
N ASP A 82 -12.18 -12.20 -9.58
CA ASP A 82 -12.90 -11.15 -8.84
C ASP A 82 -11.94 -10.06 -8.33
N PHE A 83 -10.74 -10.48 -7.88
CA PHE A 83 -9.72 -9.57 -7.39
C PHE A 83 -9.10 -8.72 -8.50
N GLN A 84 -8.86 -9.28 -9.70
CA GLN A 84 -8.42 -8.49 -10.85
C GLN A 84 -9.46 -7.44 -11.23
N SER A 85 -10.75 -7.80 -11.28
CA SER A 85 -11.82 -6.83 -11.54
C SER A 85 -11.86 -5.71 -10.51
N TYR A 86 -11.69 -6.04 -9.24
CA TYR A 86 -11.56 -5.03 -8.18
C TYR A 86 -10.35 -4.10 -8.41
N LEU A 87 -9.19 -4.63 -8.79
CA LEU A 87 -8.00 -3.81 -9.07
C LEU A 87 -8.20 -2.89 -10.27
N ASP A 88 -8.83 -3.37 -11.33
CA ASP A 88 -9.12 -2.59 -12.53
C ASP A 88 -10.08 -1.41 -12.22
N GLU A 89 -10.98 -1.57 -11.26
CA GLU A 89 -11.90 -0.52 -10.80
C GLU A 89 -11.27 0.42 -9.76
N SER A 90 -10.45 -0.12 -8.87
CA SER A 90 -9.93 0.60 -7.70
C SER A 90 -8.61 1.33 -7.96
N VAL A 91 -7.78 0.83 -8.88
CA VAL A 91 -6.48 1.43 -9.24
C VAL A 91 -6.66 2.24 -10.51
N LYS A 92 -6.66 3.56 -10.38
CA LYS A 92 -6.76 4.44 -11.54
C LYS A 92 -5.42 4.49 -12.28
N PRO A 93 -5.42 4.77 -13.60
CA PRO A 93 -4.19 4.89 -14.38
C PRO A 93 -3.24 5.99 -13.90
N ASP A 94 -3.76 7.00 -13.20
CA ASP A 94 -3.01 8.14 -12.65
C ASP A 94 -2.58 7.92 -11.19
N ASP A 95 -2.96 6.80 -10.57
CA ASP A 95 -2.56 6.49 -9.21
C ASP A 95 -1.10 6.02 -9.19
N GLU A 96 -0.34 6.46 -8.18
CA GLU A 96 1.01 5.96 -7.95
C GLU A 96 0.94 4.48 -7.56
N THR A 97 1.18 3.61 -8.53
CA THR A 97 1.31 2.17 -8.29
C THR A 97 2.72 1.88 -7.78
N PRO A 98 2.89 1.14 -6.69
CA PRO A 98 4.23 0.82 -6.22
C PRO A 98 4.93 -0.15 -7.17
N ASP A 99 6.24 0.03 -7.32
CA ASP A 99 7.11 -0.84 -8.12
C ASP A 99 7.67 -1.93 -7.20
N PHE A 100 7.07 -3.11 -7.26
CA PHE A 100 7.50 -4.32 -6.56
C PHE A 100 7.62 -5.50 -7.52
#